data_AF-A0A7X6XWY5-F1
#
_entry.id   AF-A0A7X6XWY5-F1
#
_cell.length_a   1.000
_cell.length_b   1.000
_cell.length_c   1.000
_cell.angle_alpha   90.00
_cell.angle_beta   90.00
_cell.angle_gamma   90.00
#
_symmetry.space_group_name_H-M   'P 1'
#
loop_
_entity.id
_entity.type
_entity.pdbx_description
1 polymer ?
#
loop_
_entity_poly.entity_id
_entity_poly.type
_entity_poly.pdbx_seq_one_letter_code
_entity_poly.pdbx_strand_id
1 'polypeptide(L)'
;MIDNQKNKYKWEFIFLGANIDAVETASKFGVDEDRAVNYHADSEGTKLNYEVVSDLIVNMRMENKVEKNWKQRIEEDYEKRGKKTNKANL
;
A
#
# COMPACT_ATOMS: atom_id res chain seq x y z
N MET A 1 -5.03 9.49 17.04
CA MET A 1 -4.98 8.06 17.45
C MET A 1 -3.74 7.38 16.90
N ILE A 2 -3.50 7.39 15.58
CA ILE A 2 -2.30 6.82 14.95
C ILE A 2 -1.00 7.42 15.49
N ASP A 3 -0.89 8.73 15.62
CA ASP A 3 0.34 9.38 16.15
C ASP A 3 0.70 8.91 17.56
N ASN A 4 -0.30 8.73 18.43
CA ASN A 4 -0.06 8.22 19.78
C ASN A 4 0.45 6.77 19.73
N GLN A 5 -0.09 5.93 18.84
CA GLN A 5 0.38 4.55 18.68
C GLN A 5 1.79 4.48 18.08
N LYS A 6 2.09 5.30 17.06
CA LYS A 6 3.43 5.46 16.47
C LYS A 6 4.44 5.88 17.54
N ASN A 7 4.12 6.90 18.34
CA ASN A 7 5.06 7.45 19.31
C ASN A 7 5.26 6.57 20.55
N LYS A 8 4.16 6.06 21.13
CA LYS A 8 4.17 5.32 22.40
C LYS A 8 4.53 3.86 22.23
N TYR A 9 4.01 3.20 21.19
CA TYR A 9 4.15 1.75 21.00
C TYR A 9 4.95 1.37 19.75
N LYS A 10 5.45 2.36 19.01
CA LYS A 10 6.26 2.14 17.80
C LYS A 10 5.54 1.28 16.76
N TRP A 11 4.23 1.45 16.65
CA TRP A 11 3.44 0.78 15.61
C TRP A 11 3.75 1.39 14.26
N GLU A 12 4.00 0.52 13.28
CA GLU A 12 3.99 0.88 11.86
C GLU A 12 2.59 0.64 11.29
N PHE A 13 2.15 1.55 10.42
CA PHE A 13 0.85 1.48 9.76
C PHE A 13 1.06 1.42 8.26
N ILE A 14 0.32 0.54 7.59
CA ILE A 14 0.25 0.44 6.13
C ILE A 14 -1.21 0.57 5.73
N PHE A 15 -1.51 1.45 4.78
CA PHE A 15 -2.86 1.71 4.29
C PHE A 15 -3.00 1.17 2.87
N LEU A 16 -3.92 0.23 2.69
CA LEU A 16 -4.20 -0.42 1.41
C LEU A 16 -5.58 0.04 0.95
N GLY A 17 -5.63 0.83 -0.13
CA GLY A 17 -6.88 1.35 -0.68
C GLY A 17 -7.26 0.65 -1.98
N ALA A 18 -8.49 0.14 -2.02
CA ALA A 18 -9.13 -0.31 -3.24
C ALA A 18 -10.27 0.63 -3.59
N ASN A 19 -10.38 1.02 -4.88
CA ASN A 19 -11.49 1.84 -5.41
C ASN A 19 -11.62 3.26 -4.80
N ILE A 20 -10.61 3.72 -4.08
CA ILE A 20 -10.55 5.04 -3.43
C ILE A 20 -9.17 5.65 -3.64
N ASP A 21 -9.01 6.94 -3.36
CA ASP A 21 -7.68 7.53 -3.18
C ASP A 21 -7.12 7.13 -1.81
N ALA A 22 -6.24 6.13 -1.81
CA ALA A 22 -5.58 5.62 -0.62
C ALA A 22 -4.75 6.69 0.08
N VAL A 23 -4.06 7.56 -0.67
CA VAL A 23 -3.14 8.56 -0.10
C VAL A 23 -3.95 9.67 0.58
N GLU A 24 -4.94 10.21 -0.12
CA GLU A 24 -5.82 11.25 0.44
C GLU A 24 -6.54 10.71 1.69
N THR A 25 -7.05 9.48 1.63
CA THR A 25 -7.77 8.87 2.75
C THR A 25 -6.84 8.57 3.93
N ALA A 26 -5.67 7.98 3.67
CA ALA A 26 -4.65 7.68 4.68
C ALA A 26 -4.21 8.92 5.45
N SER A 27 -4.04 10.05 4.77
CA SER A 27 -3.65 11.32 5.38
C SER A 27 -4.63 11.77 6.47
N LYS A 28 -5.94 11.53 6.29
CA LYS A 28 -6.99 11.87 7.27
C LYS A 28 -6.85 11.06 8.57
N PHE A 29 -6.16 9.92 8.52
CA PHE A 29 -5.88 9.08 9.68
C PHE A 29 -4.47 9.29 10.27
N GLY A 30 -3.62 10.11 9.63
CA GLY A 30 -2.23 10.32 10.04
C GLY A 30 -1.27 9.24 9.54
N VAL A 31 -1.61 8.57 8.43
CA VAL A 31 -0.71 7.66 7.73
C VAL A 31 -0.04 8.40 6.57
N ASP A 32 1.29 8.33 6.54
CA ASP A 32 2.12 8.99 5.54
C ASP A 32 1.93 8.36 4.14
N GLU A 33 2.12 9.15 3.08
CA GLU A 33 1.95 8.71 1.69
C GLU A 33 2.85 7.51 1.33
N ASP A 34 4.05 7.46 1.88
CA ASP A 34 4.99 6.35 1.69
C ASP A 34 4.56 5.06 2.42
N ARG A 35 3.45 5.11 3.14
CA ARG A 35 2.77 3.98 3.80
C ARG A 35 1.37 3.74 3.25
N ALA A 36 0.96 4.46 2.20
CA ALA A 36 -0.32 4.29 1.54
C ALA A 36 -0.15 3.85 0.08
N VAL A 37 -1.00 2.94 -0.39
CA VAL A 37 -0.98 2.47 -1.78
C VAL A 37 -2.37 2.12 -2.29
N ASN A 38 -2.62 2.46 -3.56
CA ASN A 38 -3.80 2.05 -4.32
C ASN A 38 -3.54 0.70 -4.99
N TYR A 39 -4.52 -0.22 -4.92
CA TYR A 39 -4.45 -1.50 -5.63
C TYR A 39 -5.77 -1.81 -6.36
N HIS A 40 -5.70 -2.69 -7.34
CA HIS A 40 -6.91 -3.18 -8.04
C HIS A 40 -7.62 -4.22 -7.19
N ALA A 41 -8.92 -4.00 -6.95
CA ALA A 41 -9.79 -4.90 -6.18
C ALA A 41 -10.22 -6.14 -6.97
N ASP A 42 -9.26 -6.83 -7.59
CA ASP A 42 -9.45 -8.07 -8.34
C ASP A 42 -8.53 -9.18 -7.81
N SER A 43 -8.67 -10.38 -8.37
CA SER A 43 -7.91 -11.56 -7.92
C SER A 43 -6.40 -11.35 -8.04
N GLU A 44 -5.94 -10.75 -9.15
CA GLU A 44 -4.52 -10.53 -9.42
C GLU A 44 -3.93 -9.46 -8.48
N GLY A 45 -4.63 -8.32 -8.33
CA GLY A 45 -4.20 -7.21 -7.48
C GLY A 45 -4.25 -7.56 -6.00
N THR A 46 -5.27 -8.30 -5.56
CA THR A 46 -5.36 -8.78 -4.18
C THR A 46 -4.24 -9.77 -3.87
N LYS A 47 -3.98 -10.73 -4.78
CA LYS A 47 -2.87 -11.68 -4.60
C LYS A 47 -1.52 -10.96 -4.49
N LEU A 48 -1.24 -10.04 -5.42
CA LEU A 48 -0.01 -9.26 -5.41
C LEU A 48 0.14 -8.44 -4.12
N ASN A 49 -0.95 -7.82 -3.67
CA ASN A 49 -0.97 -7.04 -2.43
C ASN A 49 -0.54 -7.90 -1.22
N TYR A 50 -1.11 -9.09 -1.05
CA TYR A 50 -0.71 -10.00 0.03
C TYR A 50 0.72 -10.51 -0.09
N GLU A 51 1.22 -10.79 -1.29
CA GLU A 51 2.62 -11.17 -1.51
C GLU A 51 3.58 -10.05 -1.04
N VAL A 52 3.34 -8.82 -1.50
CA VAL A 52 4.16 -7.65 -1.15
C VAL A 52 4.10 -7.34 0.34
N VAL A 53 2.91 -7.40 0.95
CA VAL A 53 2.76 -7.19 2.40
C VAL A 53 3.46 -8.30 3.19
N SER A 54 3.42 -9.54 2.72
CA SER A 54 4.16 -10.65 3.34
C SER A 54 5.67 -10.39 3.33
N ASP A 55 6.22 -9.97 2.18
CA ASP A 55 7.65 -9.61 2.05
C ASP A 55 8.01 -8.44 2.98
N LEU A 56 7.16 -7.41 3.04
CA LEU A 56 7.34 -6.27 3.95
C LEU A 56 7.40 -6.72 5.41
N ILE A 57 6.52 -7.61 5.85
CA ILE A 57 6.52 -8.11 7.23
C ILE A 57 7.78 -8.93 7.51
N VAL A 58 8.24 -9.75 6.55
CA VAL A 58 9.50 -10.50 6.66
C VAL A 58 10.67 -9.54 6.87
N ASN A 59 10.80 -8.51 6.03
CA ASN A 59 11.87 -7.51 6.13
C ASN A 59 11.79 -6.71 7.43
N MET A 60 10.58 -6.31 7.84
CA MET A 60 10.36 -5.56 9.09
C MET A 60 10.81 -6.37 10.31
N ARG A 61 10.56 -7.69 10.34
CA ARG A 61 11.04 -8.54 11.46
C ARG A 61 12.56 -8.66 11.52
N MET A 62 13.25 -8.55 10.39
CA MET A 62 14.71 -8.67 10.33
C MET A 62 15.41 -7.34 10.58
N GLU A 63 14.91 -6.25 9.98
CA GLU A 63 15.62 -4.97 9.92
C GLU A 63 14.93 -3.84 10.69
N ASN A 64 13.75 -4.11 11.28
CA ASN A 64 12.92 -3.15 12.02
C ASN A 64 12.65 -1.84 11.25
N LYS A 65 12.54 -1.94 9.93
CA LYS A 65 12.22 -0.82 9.03
C LYS A 65 11.35 -1.29 7.87
N VAL A 66 10.59 -0.35 7.32
CA VAL A 66 9.89 -0.52 6.03
C VAL A 66 10.74 0.14 4.95
N GLU A 67 11.07 -0.62 3.90
CA GLU A 67 11.83 -0.08 2.77
C GLU A 67 11.00 0.91 1.97
N LYS A 68 11.60 1.97 1.44
CA LYS A 68 10.87 3.02 0.72
C LYS A 68 10.14 2.51 -0.53
N ASN A 69 10.67 1.48 -1.18
CA ASN A 69 10.16 0.88 -2.42
C ASN A 69 9.23 -0.30 -2.19
N TRP A 70 8.80 -0.58 -0.94
CA TRP A 70 7.96 -1.74 -0.62
C TRP A 70 6.71 -1.84 -1.51
N LYS A 71 6.09 -0.72 -1.84
CA LYS A 71 4.86 -0.63 -2.64
C LYS A 71 5.06 -0.60 -4.16
N GLN A 72 6.31 -0.56 -4.64
CA GLN A 72 6.63 -0.37 -6.05
C GLN A 72 5.91 -1.39 -6.96
N ARG A 73 5.91 -2.67 -6.56
CA ARG A 73 5.24 -3.73 -7.33
C ARG A 73 3.73 -3.50 -7.47
N ILE A 74 3.09 -3.00 -6.41
CA ILE A 74 1.64 -2.71 -6.40
C ILE A 74 1.36 -1.47 -7.26
N GLU A 75 2.17 -0.41 -7.15
CA GLU A 75 2.02 0.81 -7.94
C GLU A 75 2.19 0.52 -9.44
N GLU A 76 3.22 -0.26 -9.80
CA GLU A 76 3.43 -0.70 -11.19
C GLU A 76 2.25 -1.50 -11.74
N ASP A 77 1.70 -2.42 -10.95
CA ASP A 77 0.52 -3.19 -11.32
C ASP A 77 -0.70 -2.27 -11.53
N TYR A 78 -0.91 -1.37 -10.57
CA TYR A 78 -2.01 -0.42 -10.59
C TYR A 78 -1.98 0.43 -11.87
N GLU A 79 -0.82 0.99 -12.21
CA GLU A 79 -0.62 1.78 -13.43
C GLU A 79 -0.75 0.96 -14.71
N LYS A 80 -0.13 -0.23 -14.78
CA LYS A 80 -0.11 -1.08 -15.98
C LYS A 80 -1.51 -1.57 -16.33
N ARG A 81 -2.27 -2.04 -15.32
CA ARG A 81 -3.61 -2.61 -15.54
C ARG A 81 -4.70 -1.54 -15.56
N GLY A 82 -4.51 -0.39 -14.91
CA GLY A 82 -5.40 0.77 -15.05
C GLY A 82 -5.40 1.34 -16.48
N LYS A 83 -4.25 1.35 -17.16
CA LYS A 83 -4.14 1.77 -18.58
C LYS A 83 -4.83 0.80 -19.56
N LYS A 84 -4.91 -0.50 -19.24
CA LYS A 84 -5.61 -1.50 -20.07
C LYS A 84 -7.12 -1.28 -20.07
N THR A 85 -7.70 -0.96 -18.91
CA THR A 85 -9.14 -0.70 -18.77
C THR A 85 -9.59 0.51 -19.58
N ASN A 86 -8.75 1.54 -19.71
CA ASN A 86 -9.06 2.72 -20.54
C ASN A 86 -8.92 2.50 -22.05
N LYS A 87 -8.05 1.57 -22.49
CA LYS A 87 -7.92 1.25 -23.93
C LYS A 87 -8.96 0.24 -24.44
N ALA A 88 -9.53 -0.58 -23.57
CA ALA A 88 -10.56 -1.55 -23.96
C ALA A 88 -11.96 -0.92 -24.14
N ASN A 89 -12.13 0.36 -23.79
CA ASN A 89 -13.39 1.11 -23.89
C ASN A 89 -13.36 2.19 -25.01
N LEU A 90 -12.39 2.11 -25.93
CA LEU A 90 -12.29 2.92 -27.15
C LEU A 90 -12.28 1.99 -28.38
#